data_AF-A0A2E3XRB0-F1
#
_entry.id   AF-A0A2E3XRB0-F1
#
_cell.length_a   1.000
_cell.length_b   1.000
_cell.length_c   1.000
_cell.angle_alpha   90.00
_cell.angle_beta   90.00
_cell.angle_gamma   90.00
#
_symmetry.space_group_name_H-M   'P 1'
#
loop_
_entity.id
_entity.type
_entity.pdbx_description
1 polymer ?
#
loop_
_entity_poly.entity_id
_entity_poly.type
_entity_poly.pdbx_seq_one_letter_code
_entity_poly.pdbx_strand_id
1 'polypeptide(L)'
;MKLKNDEQSLSTALFKIASLTTLLLIAISTRASVAEFDYYKEHLSSLQKSKDKDLISNLYKAISNNKRLSYKQARTHLFGDIYLDNDNGKYTIKDVYCEKTFGQSAGVGPGRIPNHQVLNCEHTWPQSRFSSRESSSMQKGDLHHLYPTDSRANSTRGNIPFGEVDGEEVTGCPLSERGDDIYRGISSFEPPKYHKGNVARALFYFSVRYRISINDTEEVFLKQWHRDDPVDQDEIRRNEKIYQIQGNRNPFIDDPELVDQIDNF
;
A
#
# COMPACT_ATOMS: atom_id res chain seq x y z
N MET A 1 30.37 33.84 42.70
CA MET A 1 30.99 33.13 41.55
C MET A 1 30.68 31.62 41.52
N LYS A 2 30.48 30.94 42.67
CA LYS A 2 30.09 29.51 42.72
C LYS A 2 28.69 29.18 42.13
N LEU A 3 27.68 29.99 42.43
CA LEU A 3 26.28 29.71 42.02
C LEU A 3 26.03 29.70 40.50
N LYS A 4 26.77 30.49 39.71
CA LYS A 4 26.66 30.51 38.23
C LYS A 4 27.23 29.25 37.57
N ASN A 5 28.22 28.61 38.19
CA ASN A 5 28.81 27.38 37.65
C ASN A 5 27.93 26.15 37.91
N ASP A 6 27.16 26.16 39.00
CA ASP A 6 26.25 25.06 39.34
C ASP A 6 25.00 25.03 38.45
N GLU A 7 24.42 26.18 38.08
CA GLU A 7 23.31 26.24 37.11
C GLU A 7 23.72 25.77 35.70
N GLN A 8 24.93 26.12 35.26
CA GLN A 8 25.42 25.70 33.94
C GLN A 8 25.74 24.19 33.90
N SER A 9 26.23 23.63 35.02
CA SER A 9 26.43 22.19 35.22
C SER A 9 25.10 21.42 35.17
N LEU A 10 24.07 21.91 35.89
CA LEU A 10 22.74 21.29 35.95
C LEU A 10 22.01 21.35 34.59
N SER A 11 22.11 22.48 33.88
CA SER A 11 21.54 22.62 32.52
C SER A 11 22.19 21.64 31.53
N THR A 12 23.51 21.47 31.59
CA THR A 12 24.24 20.54 30.71
C THR A 12 23.92 19.08 31.05
N ALA A 13 23.72 18.75 32.33
CA ALA A 13 23.31 17.43 32.77
C ALA A 13 21.87 17.09 32.32
N LEU A 14 20.94 18.04 32.44
CA LEU A 14 19.55 17.89 31.97
C LEU A 14 19.46 17.71 30.44
N PHE A 15 20.27 18.45 29.67
CA PHE A 15 20.33 18.30 28.22
C PHE A 15 20.89 16.94 27.78
N LYS A 16 21.89 16.42 28.51
CA LYS A 16 22.44 15.07 28.27
C LYS A 16 21.46 13.97 28.64
N ILE A 17 20.71 14.10 29.75
CA ILE A 17 19.69 13.13 30.16
C ILE A 17 18.53 13.12 29.15
N ALA A 18 18.06 14.29 28.69
CA ALA A 18 17.02 14.39 27.66
C ALA A 18 17.47 13.77 26.32
N SER A 19 18.72 13.98 25.92
CA SER A 19 19.28 13.37 24.70
C SER A 19 19.44 11.84 24.84
N LEU A 20 19.89 11.34 25.99
CA LEU A 20 20.01 9.90 26.25
C LEU A 20 18.65 9.20 26.30
N THR A 21 17.62 9.82 26.91
CA THR A 21 16.28 9.23 26.97
C THR A 21 15.62 9.21 25.60
N THR A 22 15.80 10.24 24.77
CA THR A 22 15.33 10.25 23.37
C THR A 22 16.05 9.19 22.52
N LEU A 23 17.38 9.05 22.64
CA LEU A 23 18.13 7.99 21.95
C LEU A 23 17.72 6.58 22.40
N LEU A 24 17.46 6.40 23.70
CA LEU A 24 17.02 5.11 24.25
C LEU A 24 15.60 4.77 23.79
N LEU A 25 14.68 5.75 23.73
CA LEU A 25 13.33 5.58 23.19
C LEU A 25 13.34 5.23 21.70
N ILE A 26 14.19 5.88 20.90
CA ILE A 26 14.40 5.56 19.48
C ILE A 26 15.02 4.15 19.33
N ALA A 27 16.00 3.79 20.16
CA ALA A 27 16.63 2.47 20.14
C ALA A 27 15.67 1.35 20.57
N ILE A 28 14.74 1.61 21.50
CA ILE A 28 13.69 0.66 21.90
C ILE A 28 12.63 0.51 20.80
N SER A 29 12.18 1.62 20.20
CA SER A 29 11.24 1.63 19.08
C SER A 29 11.79 0.88 17.85
N THR A 30 13.04 1.12 17.50
CA THR A 30 13.71 0.45 16.37
C THR A 30 13.98 -1.03 16.63
N ARG A 31 14.26 -1.42 17.88
CA ARG A 31 14.41 -2.85 18.24
C ARG A 31 13.08 -3.60 18.22
N ALA A 32 11.99 -2.97 18.64
CA ALA A 32 10.66 -3.57 18.56
C ALA A 32 10.25 -3.81 17.09
N SER A 33 10.46 -2.84 16.21
CA SER A 33 10.16 -2.99 14.78
C SER A 33 11.06 -4.02 14.10
N VAL A 34 12.34 -4.11 14.47
CA VAL A 34 13.26 -5.13 13.94
C VAL A 34 12.88 -6.53 14.44
N ALA A 35 12.52 -6.70 15.71
CA ALA A 35 12.11 -8.00 16.25
C ALA A 35 10.77 -8.49 15.67
N GLU A 36 9.80 -7.59 15.45
CA GLU A 36 8.55 -7.93 14.75
C GLU A 36 8.80 -8.27 13.27
N PHE A 37 9.72 -7.56 12.63
CA PHE A 37 10.14 -7.84 11.25
C PHE A 37 10.90 -9.15 11.11
N ASP A 38 11.79 -9.47 12.06
CA ASP A 38 12.54 -10.74 12.12
C ASP A 38 11.59 -11.90 12.40
N TYR A 39 10.63 -11.75 13.33
CA TYR A 39 9.57 -12.72 13.56
C TYR A 39 8.72 -12.95 12.31
N TYR A 40 8.36 -11.88 11.61
CA TYR A 40 7.60 -11.98 10.37
C TYR A 40 8.39 -12.70 9.27
N LYS A 41 9.68 -12.38 9.11
CA LYS A 41 10.57 -13.08 8.16
C LYS A 41 10.76 -14.55 8.49
N GLU A 42 10.99 -14.88 9.76
CA GLU A 42 11.11 -16.27 10.21
C GLU A 42 9.79 -17.02 9.96
N HIS A 43 8.65 -16.38 10.23
CA HIS A 43 7.33 -16.94 9.92
C HIS A 43 7.17 -17.19 8.41
N LEU A 44 7.45 -16.21 7.54
CA LEU A 44 7.37 -16.38 6.08
C LEU A 44 8.28 -17.49 5.56
N SER A 45 9.52 -17.59 6.05
CA SER A 45 10.47 -18.63 5.64
C SER A 45 9.98 -20.06 5.97
N SER A 46 9.14 -20.20 7.02
CA SER A 46 8.52 -21.48 7.36
C SER A 46 7.36 -21.86 6.44
N LEU A 47 6.76 -20.90 5.72
CA LEU A 47 5.61 -21.11 4.83
C LEU A 47 6.01 -21.65 3.46
N GLN A 48 7.24 -21.39 3.01
CA GLN A 48 7.79 -21.81 1.70
C GLN A 48 7.85 -23.35 1.48
N LYS A 49 7.54 -24.18 2.49
CA LYS A 49 7.56 -25.66 2.39
C LYS A 49 6.18 -26.32 2.31
N SER A 50 5.11 -25.54 2.20
CA SER A 50 3.74 -26.05 2.32
C SER A 50 3.06 -26.22 0.95
N LYS A 51 2.17 -27.22 0.81
CA LYS A 51 1.33 -27.38 -0.39
C LYS A 51 0.36 -26.18 -0.46
N ASP A 52 0.01 -25.69 -1.65
CA ASP A 52 -0.71 -24.43 -1.90
C ASP A 52 -1.86 -24.09 -0.93
N LYS A 53 -2.70 -25.08 -0.57
CA LYS A 53 -3.82 -24.86 0.37
C LYS A 53 -3.35 -24.54 1.79
N ASP A 54 -2.27 -25.17 2.23
CA ASP A 54 -1.67 -24.91 3.54
C ASP A 54 -0.99 -23.54 3.53
N LEU A 55 -0.37 -23.14 2.40
CA LEU A 55 0.25 -21.83 2.22
C LEU A 55 -0.77 -20.69 2.35
N ILE A 56 -1.84 -20.70 1.54
CA ILE A 56 -2.90 -19.68 1.59
C ILE A 56 -3.51 -19.61 3.00
N SER A 57 -3.77 -20.76 3.63
CA SER A 57 -4.35 -20.80 4.98
C SER A 57 -3.43 -20.12 6.00
N ASN A 58 -2.12 -20.37 5.92
CA ASN A 58 -1.15 -19.79 6.83
C ASN A 58 -0.94 -18.30 6.57
N LEU A 59 -0.83 -17.87 5.31
CA LEU A 59 -0.77 -16.45 4.94
C LEU A 59 -2.01 -15.70 5.45
N TYR A 60 -3.20 -16.25 5.24
CA TYR A 60 -4.45 -15.68 5.76
C TYR A 60 -4.38 -15.46 7.28
N LYS A 61 -3.93 -16.47 8.05
CA LYS A 61 -3.79 -16.34 9.51
C LYS A 61 -2.79 -15.24 9.88
N ALA A 62 -1.66 -15.14 9.17
CA ALA A 62 -0.62 -14.16 9.43
C ALA A 62 -1.08 -12.72 9.18
N ILE A 63 -1.91 -12.48 8.16
CA ILE A 63 -2.29 -11.13 7.74
C ILE A 63 -3.67 -10.68 8.25
N SER A 64 -4.44 -11.55 8.91
CA SER A 64 -5.81 -11.26 9.35
C SER A 64 -5.95 -10.48 10.66
N ASN A 65 -4.83 -10.20 11.32
CA ASN A 65 -4.74 -9.49 12.59
C ASN A 65 -4.72 -7.96 12.46
N ASN A 66 -4.95 -7.42 11.25
CA ASN A 66 -4.81 -5.99 10.98
C ASN A 66 -5.84 -5.12 11.72
N LYS A 67 -5.36 -3.96 12.17
CA LYS A 67 -6.16 -2.92 12.81
C LYS A 67 -7.20 -2.39 11.83
N ARG A 68 -8.45 -2.32 12.31
CA ARG A 68 -9.57 -1.78 11.54
C ARG A 68 -9.48 -0.25 11.49
N LEU A 69 -9.20 0.30 10.32
CA LEU A 69 -9.28 1.74 10.05
C LEU A 69 -10.65 2.08 9.48
N SER A 70 -11.24 3.19 9.92
CA SER A 70 -12.35 3.79 9.16
C SER A 70 -11.82 4.29 7.81
N TYR A 71 -12.70 4.37 6.81
CA TYR A 71 -12.32 4.88 5.48
C TYR A 71 -11.72 6.29 5.54
N LYS A 72 -12.23 7.14 6.45
CA LYS A 72 -11.68 8.47 6.68
C LYS A 72 -10.24 8.42 7.20
N GLN A 73 -9.97 7.58 8.20
CA GLN A 73 -8.62 7.40 8.74
C GLN A 73 -7.67 6.86 7.67
N ALA A 74 -8.09 5.83 6.92
CA ALA A 74 -7.28 5.26 5.85
C ALA A 74 -6.89 6.33 4.82
N ARG A 75 -7.85 7.15 4.36
CA ARG A 75 -7.56 8.26 3.42
C ARG A 75 -6.66 9.33 4.03
N THR A 76 -6.84 9.67 5.31
CA THR A 76 -5.96 10.63 5.99
C THR A 76 -4.51 10.13 5.98
N HIS A 77 -4.27 8.84 6.22
CA HIS A 77 -2.92 8.26 6.13
C HIS A 77 -2.43 8.17 4.69
N LEU A 78 -3.27 7.71 3.76
CA LEU A 78 -2.92 7.55 2.35
C LEU A 78 -2.40 8.87 1.75
N PHE A 79 -3.18 9.94 1.88
CA PHE A 79 -2.86 11.23 1.27
C PHE A 79 -1.97 12.11 2.13
N GLY A 80 -2.13 12.05 3.46
CA GLY A 80 -1.49 12.97 4.38
C GLY A 80 -0.14 12.51 4.93
N ASP A 81 0.31 11.31 4.55
CA ASP A 81 1.54 10.68 5.07
C ASP A 81 2.18 9.72 4.05
N ILE A 82 1.48 8.65 3.64
CA ILE A 82 2.08 7.56 2.86
C ILE A 82 2.64 8.08 1.53
N TYR A 83 1.80 8.78 0.76
CA TYR A 83 2.13 9.35 -0.55
C TYR A 83 2.46 10.85 -0.50
N LEU A 84 2.52 11.44 0.69
CA LEU A 84 2.81 12.86 0.82
C LEU A 84 4.30 13.09 0.69
N ASP A 85 4.70 13.73 -0.41
CA ASP A 85 6.04 14.24 -0.58
C ASP A 85 6.17 15.66 -0.01
N ASN A 86 7.36 16.00 0.48
CA ASN A 86 7.68 17.30 1.04
C ASN A 86 9.04 17.80 0.55
N ASP A 87 8.99 18.67 -0.45
CA ASP A 87 10.16 19.41 -0.93
C ASP A 87 10.18 20.81 -0.32
N ASN A 88 11.00 21.00 0.73
CA ASN A 88 11.22 22.30 1.37
C ASN A 88 9.92 23.04 1.78
N GLY A 89 8.94 22.30 2.31
CA GLY A 89 7.63 22.83 2.74
C GLY A 89 6.57 22.84 1.64
N LYS A 90 6.93 22.45 0.41
CA LYS A 90 5.99 22.23 -0.69
C LYS A 90 5.51 20.78 -0.66
N TYR A 91 4.28 20.61 -0.23
CA TYR A 91 3.63 19.30 -0.18
C TYR A 91 3.02 18.92 -1.52
N THR A 92 3.32 17.71 -1.99
CA THR A 92 2.75 17.17 -3.22
C THR A 92 2.40 15.69 -3.11
N ILE A 93 1.53 15.21 -4.00
CA ILE A 93 1.20 13.80 -4.18
C ILE A 93 1.26 13.52 -5.68
N LYS A 94 2.02 12.48 -6.07
CA LYS A 94 1.99 11.95 -7.44
C LYS A 94 0.95 10.83 -7.53
N ASP A 95 0.06 10.90 -8.52
CA ASP A 95 -0.95 9.87 -8.73
C ASP A 95 -0.40 8.69 -9.55
N VAL A 96 -0.94 7.49 -9.30
CA VAL A 96 -0.37 6.23 -9.81
C VAL A 96 -0.84 5.81 -11.20
N TYR A 97 -1.85 6.48 -11.77
CA TYR A 97 -2.38 6.14 -13.10
C TYR A 97 -1.90 7.12 -14.18
N CYS A 98 -1.63 8.37 -13.81
CA CYS A 98 -1.34 9.41 -14.79
C CYS A 98 0.00 10.10 -14.58
N GLU A 99 0.74 9.76 -13.51
CA GLU A 99 1.95 10.46 -13.08
C GLU A 99 1.78 11.96 -12.83
N LYS A 100 0.56 12.46 -12.67
CA LYS A 100 0.32 13.87 -12.38
C LYS A 100 0.64 14.15 -10.92
N THR A 101 1.21 15.32 -10.71
CA THR A 101 1.55 15.81 -9.37
C THR A 101 0.52 16.85 -8.92
N PHE A 102 -0.09 16.59 -7.76
CA PHE A 102 -1.09 17.45 -7.14
C PHE A 102 -0.49 18.14 -5.93
N GLY A 103 -0.69 19.46 -5.82
CA GLY A 103 -0.17 20.28 -4.73
C GLY A 103 -1.27 20.89 -3.85
N GLN A 104 -0.92 21.96 -3.14
CA GLN A 104 -1.81 22.65 -2.19
C GLN A 104 -3.14 23.12 -2.79
N SER A 105 -3.18 23.48 -4.08
CA SER A 105 -4.43 23.86 -4.77
C SER A 105 -5.45 22.73 -4.84
N ALA A 106 -4.99 21.48 -4.84
CA ALA A 106 -5.82 20.27 -4.72
C ALA A 106 -6.15 19.92 -3.26
N GLY A 107 -5.73 20.72 -2.29
CA GLY A 107 -5.94 20.46 -0.86
C GLY A 107 -4.95 19.46 -0.24
N VAL A 108 -3.84 19.15 -0.93
CA VAL A 108 -2.77 18.28 -0.45
C VAL A 108 -2.04 18.92 0.73
N GLY A 109 -1.74 18.11 1.75
CA GLY A 109 -0.94 18.52 2.90
C GLY A 109 -0.96 17.49 4.05
N PRO A 110 -0.15 17.70 5.09
CA PRO A 110 -0.02 16.75 6.21
C PRO A 110 -1.36 16.45 6.89
N GLY A 111 -1.71 15.17 6.99
CA GLY A 111 -2.97 14.72 7.60
C GLY A 111 -4.25 15.22 6.90
N ARG A 112 -4.17 15.69 5.66
CA ARG A 112 -5.31 16.21 4.89
C ARG A 112 -5.83 15.18 3.90
N ILE A 113 -7.13 15.22 3.65
CA ILE A 113 -7.75 14.54 2.50
C ILE A 113 -7.96 15.61 1.41
N PRO A 114 -7.41 15.41 0.20
CA PRO A 114 -7.51 16.38 -0.89
C PRO A 114 -8.92 16.48 -1.46
N ASN A 115 -9.11 17.47 -2.34
CA ASN A 115 -10.31 17.68 -3.13
C ASN A 115 -10.55 16.46 -4.04
N HIS A 116 -11.65 15.73 -3.79
CA HIS A 116 -12.00 14.49 -4.49
C HIS A 116 -12.38 14.70 -5.96
N GLN A 117 -12.70 15.92 -6.37
CA GLN A 117 -12.96 16.24 -7.77
C GLN A 117 -11.68 16.25 -8.61
N VAL A 118 -10.48 16.27 -8.00
CA VAL A 118 -9.19 16.25 -8.73
C VAL A 118 -8.32 15.04 -8.38
N LEU A 119 -8.28 14.63 -7.10
CA LEU A 119 -7.46 13.53 -6.61
C LEU A 119 -8.33 12.59 -5.77
N ASN A 120 -8.49 11.35 -6.24
CA ASN A 120 -9.30 10.31 -5.62
C ASN A 120 -8.45 9.22 -4.95
N CYS A 121 -9.15 8.43 -4.13
CA CYS A 121 -8.63 7.22 -3.53
C CYS A 121 -9.15 6.06 -4.38
N GLU A 122 -8.26 5.41 -5.10
CA GLU A 122 -8.54 4.18 -5.82
C GLU A 122 -8.69 3.02 -4.85
N HIS A 123 -9.66 2.17 -5.14
CA HIS A 123 -9.85 0.88 -4.50
C HIS A 123 -9.45 -0.18 -5.50
N THR A 124 -8.17 -0.58 -5.51
CA THR A 124 -7.63 -1.54 -6.50
C THR A 124 -8.50 -2.80 -6.56
N TRP A 125 -8.93 -3.32 -5.41
CA TRP A 125 -10.10 -4.18 -5.34
C TRP A 125 -11.38 -3.35 -5.21
N PRO A 126 -12.28 -3.33 -6.23
CA PRO A 126 -13.40 -2.39 -6.23
C PRO A 126 -14.43 -2.72 -5.14
N GLN A 127 -14.99 -1.68 -4.52
CA GLN A 127 -15.91 -1.80 -3.38
C GLN A 127 -17.15 -2.68 -3.70
N SER A 128 -17.62 -2.69 -4.95
CA SER A 128 -18.76 -3.51 -5.38
C SER A 128 -18.46 -5.01 -5.39
N ARG A 129 -17.18 -5.40 -5.36
CA ARG A 129 -16.70 -6.79 -5.35
C ARG A 129 -16.19 -7.22 -3.97
N PHE A 130 -16.50 -6.49 -2.90
CA PHE A 130 -16.08 -6.88 -1.56
C PHE A 130 -16.68 -8.22 -1.11
N SER A 131 -15.88 -8.95 -0.34
CA SER A 131 -16.26 -10.24 0.26
C SER A 131 -17.39 -10.04 1.26
N SER A 132 -18.40 -10.91 1.22
CA SER A 132 -19.47 -10.95 2.22
C SER A 132 -19.04 -11.58 3.55
N ARG A 133 -17.82 -12.13 3.63
CA ARG A 133 -17.28 -12.83 4.81
C ARG A 133 -16.78 -11.87 5.89
N GLU A 134 -16.56 -10.61 5.54
CA GLU A 134 -16.02 -9.57 6.42
C GLU A 134 -16.81 -8.27 6.23
N SER A 135 -16.75 -7.38 7.22
CA SER A 135 -17.40 -6.07 7.10
C SER A 135 -16.84 -5.26 5.92
N SER A 136 -17.72 -4.68 5.09
CA SER A 136 -17.33 -3.75 4.02
C SER A 136 -16.54 -2.56 4.55
N SER A 137 -16.78 -2.11 5.78
CA SER A 137 -16.02 -1.00 6.37
C SER A 137 -14.56 -1.37 6.64
N MET A 138 -14.29 -2.64 6.94
CA MET A 138 -12.91 -3.12 7.15
C MET A 138 -12.16 -3.17 5.83
N GLN A 139 -12.77 -3.80 4.82
CA GLN A 139 -12.24 -3.89 3.47
C GLN A 139 -11.95 -2.52 2.89
N LYS A 140 -12.91 -1.59 3.00
CA LYS A 140 -12.80 -0.21 2.49
C LYS A 140 -11.64 0.58 3.08
N GLY A 141 -11.22 0.27 4.30
CA GLY A 141 -10.18 0.97 5.04
C GLY A 141 -8.81 0.30 5.03
N ASP A 142 -8.66 -0.86 4.39
CA ASP A 142 -7.37 -1.55 4.34
C ASP A 142 -6.40 -0.81 3.41
N LEU A 143 -5.29 -0.31 3.94
CA LEU A 143 -4.38 0.53 3.17
C LEU A 143 -3.65 -0.24 2.05
N HIS A 144 -3.55 -1.57 2.11
CA HIS A 144 -2.75 -2.34 1.14
C HIS A 144 -3.31 -2.31 -0.28
N HIS A 145 -4.60 -1.97 -0.47
CA HIS A 145 -5.26 -1.86 -1.78
C HIS A 145 -5.73 -0.43 -2.13
N LEU A 146 -5.25 0.59 -1.41
CA LEU A 146 -5.62 1.99 -1.63
C LEU A 146 -4.48 2.78 -2.25
N TYR A 147 -4.77 3.55 -3.29
CA TYR A 147 -3.78 4.34 -4.02
C TYR A 147 -4.32 5.73 -4.39
N PRO A 148 -3.48 6.78 -4.46
CA PRO A 148 -3.89 8.09 -4.96
C PRO A 148 -3.94 8.08 -6.50
N THR A 149 -5.06 8.52 -7.06
CA THR A 149 -5.30 8.52 -8.52
C THR A 149 -5.97 9.80 -8.97
N ASP A 150 -5.65 10.30 -10.16
CA ASP A 150 -6.44 11.33 -10.83
C ASP A 150 -7.94 10.94 -10.81
N SER A 151 -8.81 11.90 -10.48
CA SER A 151 -10.24 11.64 -10.27
C SER A 151 -10.94 11.07 -11.51
N ARG A 152 -10.52 11.51 -12.70
CA ARG A 152 -11.07 11.03 -13.98
C ARG A 152 -10.57 9.64 -14.30
N ALA A 153 -9.28 9.36 -14.11
CA ALA A 153 -8.74 8.02 -14.33
C ALA A 153 -9.42 6.97 -13.43
N ASN A 154 -9.58 7.28 -12.15
CA ASN A 154 -10.35 6.45 -11.21
C ASN A 154 -11.81 6.23 -11.66
N SER A 155 -12.46 7.28 -12.18
CA SER A 155 -13.82 7.19 -12.72
C SER A 155 -13.90 6.31 -13.97
N THR A 156 -12.91 6.43 -14.87
CA THR A 156 -12.80 5.62 -16.09
C THR A 156 -12.52 4.15 -15.78
N ARG A 157 -11.68 3.88 -14.77
CA ARG A 157 -11.43 2.53 -14.25
C ARG A 157 -12.70 1.92 -13.65
N GLY A 158 -13.40 2.66 -12.80
CA GLY A 158 -14.66 2.19 -12.20
C GLY A 158 -14.50 0.88 -11.43
N ASN A 159 -15.10 -0.20 -11.93
CA ASN A 159 -15.02 -1.54 -11.36
C ASN A 159 -14.67 -2.64 -12.37
N ILE A 160 -14.20 -2.27 -13.56
CA ILE A 160 -13.82 -3.23 -14.59
C ILE A 160 -12.53 -3.97 -14.17
N PRO A 161 -12.34 -5.23 -14.60
CA PRO A 161 -11.12 -5.96 -14.31
C PRO A 161 -9.89 -5.28 -14.90
N PHE A 162 -8.73 -5.63 -14.36
CA PHE A 162 -7.47 -5.28 -14.97
C PHE A 162 -7.11 -6.27 -16.07
N GLY A 163 -6.48 -5.77 -17.13
CA GLY A 163 -5.96 -6.57 -18.24
C GLY A 163 -5.13 -5.72 -19.17
N GLU A 164 -4.37 -6.36 -20.06
CA GLU A 164 -3.70 -5.66 -21.16
C GLU A 164 -4.69 -5.49 -22.30
N VAL A 165 -4.78 -4.27 -22.84
CA VAL A 165 -5.82 -3.89 -23.79
C VAL A 165 -5.21 -3.41 -25.11
N ASP A 166 -5.95 -3.62 -26.19
CA ASP A 166 -5.80 -2.84 -27.42
C ASP A 166 -6.86 -1.73 -27.35
N GLY A 167 -6.57 -0.71 -26.55
CA GLY A 167 -7.55 0.25 -26.05
C GLY A 167 -7.24 1.70 -26.39
N GLU A 168 -8.11 2.59 -25.91
CA GLU A 168 -7.92 4.03 -26.03
C GLU A 168 -7.32 4.58 -24.73
N GLU A 169 -6.42 5.56 -24.87
CA GLU A 169 -5.88 6.29 -23.74
C GLU A 169 -7.00 6.94 -22.91
N VAL A 170 -6.87 6.87 -21.60
CA VAL A 170 -7.77 7.58 -20.69
C VAL A 170 -7.58 9.08 -20.91
N THR A 171 -8.67 9.80 -21.18
CA THR A 171 -8.61 11.25 -21.51
C THR A 171 -7.84 12.05 -20.46
N GLY A 172 -6.71 12.64 -20.88
CA GLY A 172 -5.84 13.43 -20.01
C GLY A 172 -4.98 12.57 -19.07
N CYS A 173 -4.84 11.29 -19.32
CA CYS A 173 -4.07 10.31 -18.56
C CYS A 173 -3.47 9.28 -19.53
N PRO A 174 -2.53 9.68 -20.40
CA PRO A 174 -2.07 8.89 -21.55
C PRO A 174 -1.26 7.64 -21.16
N LEU A 175 -0.99 7.45 -19.87
CA LEU A 175 -0.26 6.30 -19.36
C LEU A 175 -1.18 5.14 -18.95
N SER A 176 -2.49 5.35 -18.95
CA SER A 176 -3.49 4.32 -18.68
C SER A 176 -4.41 4.19 -19.89
N GLU A 177 -4.87 2.98 -20.13
CA GLU A 177 -5.75 2.66 -21.27
C GLU A 177 -7.01 1.95 -20.81
N ARG A 178 -8.05 2.07 -21.63
CA ARG A 178 -9.29 1.30 -21.46
C ARG A 178 -9.69 0.73 -22.82
N GLY A 179 -9.96 -0.56 -22.83
CA GLY A 179 -10.35 -1.29 -24.04
C GLY A 179 -10.85 -2.67 -23.68
N ASP A 180 -10.90 -3.55 -24.68
CA ASP A 180 -11.11 -4.96 -24.47
C ASP A 180 -9.76 -5.66 -24.31
N ASP A 181 -9.66 -6.59 -23.37
CA ASP A 181 -8.40 -7.25 -23.08
C ASP A 181 -7.96 -8.19 -24.21
N ILE A 182 -6.65 -8.34 -24.38
CA ILE A 182 -6.04 -9.12 -25.47
C ILE A 182 -6.19 -10.64 -25.31
N TYR A 183 -6.70 -11.13 -24.17
CA TYR A 183 -6.81 -12.56 -23.88
C TYR A 183 -8.22 -13.12 -24.13
N ARG A 184 -9.25 -12.42 -23.68
CA ARG A 184 -10.67 -12.82 -23.78
C ARG A 184 -11.59 -11.75 -24.36
N GLY A 185 -11.10 -10.54 -24.62
CA GLY A 185 -11.91 -9.44 -25.15
C GLY A 185 -12.93 -8.91 -24.16
N ILE A 186 -12.62 -8.92 -22.86
CA ILE A 186 -13.47 -8.37 -21.80
C ILE A 186 -13.05 -6.92 -21.58
N SER A 187 -14.04 -6.03 -21.43
CA SER A 187 -13.77 -4.63 -21.10
C SER A 187 -12.93 -4.52 -19.83
N SER A 188 -11.74 -3.97 -19.97
CA SER A 188 -10.68 -3.97 -18.97
C SER A 188 -9.97 -2.62 -18.90
N PHE A 189 -9.24 -2.42 -17.81
CA PHE A 189 -8.39 -1.25 -17.58
C PHE A 189 -6.93 -1.68 -17.51
N GLU A 190 -6.07 -0.98 -18.25
CA GLU A 190 -4.62 -1.17 -18.20
C GLU A 190 -3.97 0.02 -17.47
N PRO A 191 -3.36 -0.20 -16.30
CA PRO A 191 -2.61 0.85 -15.60
C PRO A 191 -1.22 1.03 -16.24
N PRO A 192 -0.49 2.11 -15.89
CA PRO A 192 0.85 2.33 -16.39
C PRO A 192 1.79 1.19 -16.05
N LYS A 193 2.76 0.94 -16.93
CA LYS A 193 3.72 -0.17 -16.78
C LYS A 193 4.40 -0.23 -15.41
N TYR A 194 4.79 0.92 -14.84
CA TYR A 194 5.47 0.99 -13.53
C TYR A 194 4.56 0.70 -12.32
N HIS A 195 3.25 0.54 -12.55
CA HIS A 195 2.27 0.30 -11.49
C HIS A 195 1.58 -1.07 -11.61
N LYS A 196 1.88 -1.83 -12.66
CA LYS A 196 1.24 -3.12 -12.95
C LYS A 196 1.50 -4.16 -11.84
N GLY A 197 2.74 -4.26 -11.37
CA GLY A 197 3.13 -5.18 -10.30
C GLY A 197 2.58 -4.78 -8.93
N ASN A 198 2.46 -3.48 -8.68
CA ASN A 198 1.80 -2.92 -7.51
C ASN A 198 0.33 -3.36 -7.44
N VAL A 199 -0.39 -3.24 -8.57
CA VAL A 199 -1.79 -3.70 -8.70
C VAL A 199 -1.88 -5.20 -8.44
N ALA A 200 -1.00 -6.00 -9.05
CA ALA A 200 -0.97 -7.44 -8.86
C ALA A 200 -0.81 -7.84 -7.40
N ARG A 201 0.23 -7.33 -6.72
CA ARG A 201 0.51 -7.65 -5.31
C ARG A 201 -0.59 -7.14 -4.37
N ALA A 202 -1.24 -6.01 -4.68
CA ALA A 202 -2.40 -5.54 -3.93
C ALA A 202 -3.61 -6.48 -4.07
N LEU A 203 -3.89 -6.99 -5.27
CA LEU A 203 -5.00 -7.93 -5.51
C LEU A 203 -4.74 -9.32 -4.93
N PHE A 204 -3.51 -9.86 -5.05
CA PHE A 204 -3.11 -11.11 -4.40
C PHE A 204 -3.25 -11.05 -2.88
N TYR A 205 -2.78 -9.95 -2.27
CA TYR A 205 -3.00 -9.69 -0.85
C TYR A 205 -4.47 -9.68 -0.50
N PHE A 206 -5.29 -8.95 -1.27
CA PHE A 206 -6.70 -8.76 -0.95
C PHE A 206 -7.49 -10.07 -1.09
N SER A 207 -7.18 -10.87 -2.11
CA SER A 207 -7.75 -12.22 -2.30
C SER A 207 -7.50 -13.08 -1.06
N VAL A 208 -6.24 -13.20 -0.62
CA VAL A 208 -5.87 -14.04 0.53
C VAL A 208 -6.46 -13.48 1.81
N ARG A 209 -6.34 -12.16 2.03
CA ARG A 209 -6.81 -11.49 3.25
C ARG A 209 -8.31 -11.64 3.44
N TYR A 210 -9.10 -11.51 2.37
CA TYR A 210 -10.57 -11.49 2.44
C TYR A 210 -11.23 -12.77 1.92
N ARG A 211 -10.41 -13.77 1.56
CA ARG A 211 -10.81 -15.10 1.09
C ARG A 211 -11.83 -14.99 -0.05
N ILE A 212 -11.41 -14.28 -1.09
CA ILE A 212 -12.18 -14.04 -2.30
C ILE A 212 -11.29 -14.33 -3.51
N SER A 213 -11.78 -15.13 -4.45
CA SER A 213 -10.99 -15.55 -5.60
C SER A 213 -10.83 -14.42 -6.60
N ILE A 214 -9.69 -14.39 -7.28
CA ILE A 214 -9.47 -13.58 -8.47
C ILE A 214 -10.12 -14.30 -9.66
N ASN A 215 -10.57 -13.55 -10.66
CA ASN A 215 -11.06 -14.17 -11.89
C ASN A 215 -9.87 -14.71 -12.69
N ASP A 216 -9.96 -15.94 -13.18
CA ASP A 216 -8.87 -16.61 -13.91
C ASP A 216 -8.28 -15.76 -15.06
N THR A 217 -9.12 -15.02 -15.80
CA THR A 217 -8.66 -14.12 -16.88
C THR A 217 -7.84 -12.96 -16.35
N GLU A 218 -8.31 -12.32 -15.27
CA GLU A 218 -7.60 -11.22 -14.61
C GLU A 218 -6.29 -11.74 -13.99
N GLU A 219 -6.30 -12.91 -13.34
CA GLU A 219 -5.13 -13.50 -12.69
C GLU A 219 -3.96 -13.78 -13.64
N VAL A 220 -4.24 -14.16 -14.90
CA VAL A 220 -3.19 -14.35 -15.93
C VAL A 220 -2.37 -13.07 -16.12
N PHE A 221 -3.03 -11.92 -16.25
CA PHE A 221 -2.35 -10.64 -16.39
C PHE A 221 -1.62 -10.26 -15.10
N LEU A 222 -2.25 -10.45 -13.93
CA LEU A 222 -1.62 -10.09 -12.65
C LEU A 222 -0.34 -10.88 -12.38
N LYS A 223 -0.31 -12.19 -12.70
CA LYS A 223 0.91 -13.00 -12.55
C LYS A 223 2.01 -12.57 -13.51
N GLN A 224 1.66 -12.19 -14.74
CA GLN A 224 2.62 -11.63 -15.69
C GLN A 224 3.16 -10.28 -15.20
N TRP A 225 2.28 -9.39 -14.78
CA TRP A 225 2.62 -8.06 -14.26
C TRP A 225 3.48 -8.10 -13.01
N HIS A 226 3.24 -9.07 -12.12
CA HIS A 226 4.09 -9.30 -10.96
C HIS A 226 5.55 -9.58 -11.34
N ARG A 227 5.79 -10.31 -12.44
CA ARG A 227 7.12 -10.67 -12.94
C ARG A 227 7.78 -9.52 -13.71
N ASP A 228 6.99 -8.81 -14.50
CA ASP A 228 7.50 -7.73 -15.37
C ASP A 228 7.75 -6.42 -14.63
N ASP A 229 7.04 -6.19 -13.51
CA ASP A 229 7.18 -5.05 -12.62
C ASP A 229 7.52 -5.55 -11.19
N PRO A 230 8.80 -5.92 -10.96
CA PRO A 230 9.25 -6.47 -9.68
C PRO A 230 9.12 -5.45 -8.55
N VAL A 231 9.06 -5.93 -7.30
CA VAL A 231 8.97 -5.06 -6.12
C VAL A 231 10.11 -4.05 -6.11
N ASP A 232 9.75 -2.78 -5.97
CA ASP A 232 10.70 -1.68 -5.86
C ASP A 232 10.83 -1.13 -4.43
N GLN A 233 11.73 -0.15 -4.28
CA GLN A 233 12.00 0.46 -2.98
C GLN A 233 10.82 1.31 -2.47
N ASP A 234 9.99 1.86 -3.35
CA ASP A 234 8.79 2.63 -2.98
C ASP A 234 7.70 1.70 -2.42
N GLU A 235 7.49 0.53 -3.02
CA GLU A 235 6.60 -0.50 -2.48
C GLU A 235 7.05 -1.02 -1.13
N ILE A 236 8.36 -1.28 -0.95
CA ILE A 236 8.90 -1.70 0.35
C ILE A 236 8.65 -0.61 1.41
N ARG A 237 8.95 0.66 1.09
CA ARG A 237 8.69 1.80 1.99
C ARG A 237 7.22 1.93 2.32
N ARG A 238 6.35 1.78 1.32
CA ARG A 238 4.90 1.81 1.47
C ARG A 238 4.42 0.69 2.39
N ASN A 239 4.87 -0.55 2.17
CA ASN A 239 4.51 -1.71 2.98
C ASN A 239 4.92 -1.50 4.45
N GLU A 240 6.11 -0.94 4.68
CA GLU A 240 6.58 -0.57 6.03
C GLU A 240 5.69 0.51 6.69
N LYS A 241 5.42 1.63 6.00
CA LYS A 241 4.53 2.67 6.55
C LYS A 241 3.15 2.11 6.89
N ILE A 242 2.60 1.28 6.02
CA ILE A 242 1.32 0.65 6.22
C ILE A 242 1.36 -0.30 7.43
N TYR A 243 2.42 -1.09 7.58
CA TYR A 243 2.62 -1.95 8.74
C TYR A 243 2.56 -1.16 10.05
N GLN A 244 3.26 -0.02 10.13
CA GLN A 244 3.23 0.85 11.32
C GLN A 244 1.83 1.41 11.64
N ILE A 245 0.94 1.51 10.64
CA ILE A 245 -0.41 2.09 10.80
C ILE A 245 -1.46 1.02 11.08
N GLN A 246 -1.48 -0.08 10.30
CA GLN A 246 -2.50 -1.13 10.37
C GLN A 246 -2.03 -2.45 10.97
N GLY A 247 -0.74 -2.62 11.26
CA GLY A 247 -0.21 -3.77 12.02
C GLY A 247 -0.07 -5.08 11.24
N ASN A 248 -0.29 -5.07 9.92
CA ASN A 248 -0.02 -6.22 9.06
C ASN A 248 0.71 -5.80 7.77
N ARG A 249 1.40 -6.77 7.16
CA ARG A 249 2.18 -6.57 5.94
C ARG A 249 1.52 -7.26 4.75
N ASN A 250 1.85 -6.78 3.55
CA ASN A 250 1.57 -7.51 2.32
C ASN A 250 2.71 -8.51 2.07
N PRO A 251 2.47 -9.84 2.23
CA PRO A 251 3.51 -10.85 2.10
C PRO A 251 4.06 -10.94 0.69
N PHE A 252 3.27 -10.58 -0.33
CA PHE A 252 3.71 -10.61 -1.73
C PHE A 252 4.65 -9.44 -2.09
N ILE A 253 4.79 -8.45 -1.19
CA ILE A 253 5.83 -7.42 -1.27
C ILE A 253 7.09 -7.88 -0.52
N ASP A 254 6.94 -8.51 0.65
CA ASP A 254 8.08 -8.94 1.47
C ASP A 254 8.77 -10.21 0.94
N ASP A 255 8.02 -11.11 0.31
CA ASP A 255 8.49 -12.34 -0.34
C ASP A 255 7.72 -12.55 -1.67
N PRO A 256 8.17 -11.92 -2.77
CA PRO A 256 7.52 -12.02 -4.08
C PRO A 256 7.40 -13.46 -4.61
N GLU A 257 8.32 -14.36 -4.25
CA GLU A 257 8.35 -15.76 -4.69
C GLU A 257 7.14 -16.56 -4.20
N LEU A 258 6.39 -16.05 -3.22
CA LEU A 258 5.12 -16.64 -2.78
C LEU A 258 4.06 -16.69 -3.88
N VAL A 259 4.13 -15.78 -4.87
CA VAL A 259 3.17 -15.75 -5.99
C VAL A 259 3.33 -17.00 -6.86
N ASP A 260 4.56 -17.46 -7.10
CA ASP A 260 4.83 -18.64 -7.92
C ASP A 260 4.53 -19.96 -7.19
N GLN A 261 4.25 -19.91 -5.88
CA GLN A 261 3.86 -21.07 -5.05
C GLN A 261 2.33 -21.19 -4.88
N ILE A 262 1.56 -20.34 -5.54
CA ILE A 262 0.09 -20.35 -5.46
C ILE A 262 -0.46 -20.52 -6.88
N ASP A 263 -1.05 -21.69 -7.14
CA ASP A 263 -1.65 -21.99 -8.44
C ASP A 263 -2.81 -21.06 -8.77
N ASN A 264 -3.68 -20.74 -7.80
CA ASN A 264 -4.87 -19.89 -7.99
C ASN A 264 -5.17 -19.07 -6.72
N PHE A 265 -5.51 -17.80 -6.90
CA PHE A 265 -5.81 -16.85 -5.83
C PHE A 265 -7.31 -16.67 -5.56
#